data_AF-A0A060CHJ1-F1
#
_entry.id   AF-A0A060CHJ1-F1
#
_cell.length_a   1.000
_cell.length_b   1.000
_cell.length_c   1.000
_cell.angle_alpha   90.00
_cell.angle_beta   90.00
_cell.angle_gamma   90.00
#
_symmetry.space_group_name_H-M   'P 1'
#
loop_
_entity.id
_entity.type
_entity.pdbx_description
1 polymer ?
#
loop_
_entity_poly.entity_id
_entity_poly.type
_entity_poly.pdbx_seq_one_letter_code
_entity_poly.pdbx_strand_id
1 'polypeptide(L)'
;MGALVIEAWSDESTFTVWRDAHYTPRADGGPLTAADFTYPPEGAWPNPQGMIDAMHADNVHLLLWQIPLIKMRPHPVGQTRADADAAIREGRLIREVSADGTVRPYRNRGWWFPLSLMPDLTDAHAAAWWTAKRRYLVEEMGVDGFKTDGGEHAWGSDLLYLDGRS
;
A
#
# COMPACT_ATOMS: atom_id res chain seq x y z
N MET A 1 13.43 -1.04 -25.29
CA MET A 1 13.56 -0.72 -23.85
C MET A 1 13.19 -1.98 -23.07
N GLY A 2 13.83 -2.26 -21.93
CA GLY A 2 13.59 -3.52 -21.19
C GLY A 2 12.60 -3.41 -20.03
N ALA A 3 12.46 -2.23 -19.44
CA ALA A 3 11.53 -1.99 -18.34
C ALA A 3 11.08 -0.52 -18.30
N LEU A 4 9.87 -0.30 -17.79
CA LEU A 4 9.28 1.00 -17.54
C LEU A 4 8.76 1.06 -16.10
N VAL A 5 9.01 2.17 -15.42
CA VAL A 5 8.55 2.41 -14.05
C VAL A 5 7.49 3.50 -14.07
N ILE A 6 6.34 3.27 -13.43
CA ILE A 6 5.32 4.30 -13.21
C ILE A 6 5.26 4.62 -11.71
N GLU A 7 5.53 5.88 -11.38
CA GLU A 7 5.47 6.35 -9.99
C GLU A 7 4.05 6.76 -9.60
N ALA A 8 3.50 7.78 -10.27
CA ALA A 8 2.16 8.30 -10.02
C ALA A 8 1.06 7.49 -10.74
N TRP A 9 1.00 6.18 -10.46
CA TRP A 9 0.01 5.26 -11.05
C TRP A 9 -1.29 5.16 -10.22
N SER A 10 -1.18 5.32 -8.90
CA SER A 10 -2.26 4.99 -7.98
C SER A 10 -3.17 6.17 -7.62
N ASP A 11 -4.21 5.89 -6.83
CA ASP A 11 -5.13 6.85 -6.20
C ASP A 11 -4.49 7.84 -5.19
N GLU A 12 -3.16 7.84 -5.07
CA GLU A 12 -2.38 8.63 -4.09
C GLU A 12 -2.83 8.48 -2.62
N SER A 13 -3.49 7.36 -2.29
CA SER A 13 -4.09 7.10 -0.98
C SER A 13 -3.81 5.68 -0.49
N THR A 14 -4.28 4.66 -1.21
CA THR A 14 -4.03 3.25 -0.90
C THR A 14 -2.66 2.80 -1.40
N PHE A 15 -2.19 3.39 -2.51
CA PHE A 15 -1.04 2.91 -3.29
C PHE A 15 -1.19 1.46 -3.77
N THR A 16 -2.42 0.97 -3.87
CA THR A 16 -2.74 -0.36 -4.40
C THR A 16 -3.81 -0.33 -5.46
N VAL A 17 -4.47 0.81 -5.66
CA VAL A 17 -5.55 1.00 -6.62
C VAL A 17 -5.13 2.02 -7.67
N TRP A 18 -5.33 1.71 -8.94
CA TRP A 18 -5.09 2.64 -10.06
C TRP A 18 -5.92 3.91 -9.89
N ARG A 19 -5.33 5.06 -10.21
CA ARG A 19 -6.03 6.35 -10.13
C ARG A 19 -7.33 6.33 -10.95
N ASP A 20 -8.38 6.91 -10.38
CA ASP A 20 -9.73 7.01 -10.96
C ASP A 20 -10.49 5.68 -11.15
N ALA A 21 -9.95 4.54 -10.68
CA ALA A 21 -10.71 3.28 -10.67
C ALA A 21 -11.93 3.37 -9.74
N HIS A 22 -13.08 2.87 -10.20
CA HIS A 22 -14.31 2.80 -9.42
C HIS A 22 -14.49 1.40 -8.82
N TYR A 23 -14.77 1.34 -7.52
CA TYR A 23 -14.98 0.10 -6.77
C TYR A 23 -15.74 0.39 -5.47
N THR A 24 -16.22 -0.67 -4.81
CA THR A 24 -16.79 -0.56 -3.46
C THR A 24 -15.73 -0.88 -2.41
N PRO A 25 -15.43 0.04 -1.46
CA PRO A 25 -14.48 -0.25 -0.39
C PRO A 25 -14.89 -1.47 0.44
N ARG A 26 -13.93 -2.32 0.75
CA ARG A 26 -14.11 -3.46 1.65
C ARG A 26 -14.01 -2.99 3.09
N ALA A 27 -15.14 -2.99 3.80
CA ALA A 27 -15.24 -2.47 5.16
C ALA A 27 -14.36 -3.22 6.18
N ASP A 28 -14.01 -4.48 5.90
CA ASP A 28 -13.09 -5.28 6.72
C ASP A 28 -11.61 -4.96 6.47
N GLY A 29 -11.28 -4.14 5.46
CA GLY A 29 -9.91 -3.87 5.04
C GLY A 29 -9.27 -5.07 4.32
N GLY A 30 -10.06 -5.99 3.76
CA GLY A 30 -9.57 -7.12 2.99
C GLY A 30 -8.95 -6.72 1.63
N PRO A 31 -8.23 -7.64 0.96
CA PRO A 31 -7.67 -7.38 -0.36
C PRO A 31 -8.77 -7.26 -1.43
N LEU A 32 -8.55 -6.37 -2.41
CA LEU A 32 -9.35 -6.24 -3.63
C LEU A 32 -8.77 -7.13 -4.74
N THR A 33 -9.59 -7.54 -5.70
CA THR A 33 -9.20 -8.29 -6.90
C THR A 33 -9.41 -7.46 -8.17
N ALA A 34 -8.89 -7.89 -9.33
CA ALA A 34 -9.06 -7.12 -10.56
C ALA A 34 -10.55 -6.94 -10.93
N ALA A 35 -11.38 -7.94 -10.61
CA ALA A 35 -12.82 -7.93 -10.85
C ALA A 35 -13.61 -6.93 -9.99
N ASP A 36 -13.02 -6.41 -8.90
CA ASP A 36 -13.67 -5.40 -8.05
C ASP A 36 -13.69 -4.02 -8.71
N PHE A 37 -12.91 -3.80 -9.78
CA PHE A 37 -12.70 -2.49 -10.39
C PHE A 37 -13.41 -2.32 -11.74
N THR A 38 -13.87 -1.10 -11.97
CA THR A 38 -14.20 -0.58 -13.31
C THR A 38 -13.37 0.66 -13.59
N TYR A 39 -12.99 0.85 -14.85
CA TYR A 39 -12.10 1.93 -15.27
C TYR A 39 -12.87 2.89 -16.19
N PRO A 40 -13.16 4.13 -15.75
CA PRO A 40 -13.91 5.08 -16.55
C PRO A 40 -13.10 5.52 -17.79
N PRO A 41 -13.72 5.65 -18.99
CA PRO A 41 -13.03 6.09 -20.20
C PRO A 41 -12.33 7.46 -20.09
N GLU A 42 -12.86 8.33 -19.24
CA GLU A 42 -12.35 9.68 -18.95
C GLU A 42 -11.34 9.73 -17.81
N GLY A 43 -11.09 8.61 -17.13
CA GLY A 43 -10.13 8.52 -16.03
C GLY A 43 -8.67 8.55 -16.51
N ALA A 44 -7.74 8.71 -15.57
CA ALA A 44 -6.31 8.66 -15.85
C ALA A 44 -5.84 7.33 -16.47
N TRP A 45 -6.49 6.23 -16.08
CA TRP A 45 -6.16 4.88 -16.54
C TRP A 45 -7.44 4.17 -17.04
N PRO A 46 -7.90 4.45 -18.27
CA PRO A 46 -9.16 3.92 -18.78
C PRO A 46 -9.09 2.42 -19.13
N ASN A 47 -7.89 1.88 -19.37
CA ASN A 47 -7.67 0.46 -19.59
C ASN A 47 -6.24 0.05 -19.19
N PRO A 48 -5.95 -0.05 -17.88
CA PRO A 48 -4.60 -0.40 -17.42
C PRO A 48 -4.18 -1.82 -17.87
N GLN A 49 -5.13 -2.76 -17.98
CA GLN A 49 -4.82 -4.10 -18.52
C GLN A 49 -4.30 -4.02 -19.95
N GLY A 50 -5.01 -3.32 -20.84
CA GLY A 50 -4.59 -3.18 -22.23
C GLY A 50 -3.26 -2.43 -22.38
N MET A 51 -2.95 -1.50 -21.47
CA MET A 51 -1.63 -0.87 -21.42
C MET A 51 -0.53 -1.88 -21.08
N ILE A 52 -0.75 -2.72 -20.07
CA ILE A 52 0.20 -3.77 -19.66
C ILE A 52 0.42 -4.77 -20.81
N ASP A 53 -0.67 -5.25 -21.40
CA ASP A 53 -0.63 -6.20 -22.52
C ASP A 53 0.18 -5.63 -23.71
N ALA A 54 -0.01 -4.34 -24.02
CA ALA A 54 0.74 -3.66 -25.08
C ALA A 54 2.23 -3.52 -24.73
N MET A 55 2.58 -3.19 -23.48
CA MET A 55 3.97 -3.14 -23.03
C MET A 55 4.64 -4.51 -23.14
N HIS A 56 3.96 -5.57 -22.73
CA HIS A 56 4.47 -6.94 -22.83
C HIS A 56 4.64 -7.40 -24.27
N ALA A 57 3.73 -7.03 -25.18
CA ALA A 57 3.87 -7.32 -26.61
C ALA A 57 5.13 -6.68 -27.21
N ASP A 58 5.56 -5.53 -26.68
CA ASP A 58 6.79 -4.84 -27.04
C ASP A 58 8.02 -5.26 -26.18
N ASN A 59 7.89 -6.33 -25.40
CA ASN A 59 8.93 -6.86 -24.50
C ASN A 59 9.44 -5.81 -23.49
N VAL A 60 8.52 -5.02 -22.93
CA VAL A 60 8.76 -4.03 -21.87
C VAL A 60 8.12 -4.51 -20.57
N HIS A 61 8.92 -4.71 -19.52
CA HIS A 61 8.43 -5.03 -18.18
C HIS A 61 7.90 -3.78 -17.45
N LEU A 62 6.77 -3.89 -16.75
CA LEU A 62 6.19 -2.81 -15.96
C LEU A 62 6.50 -2.96 -14.47
N LEU A 63 7.05 -1.90 -13.86
CA LEU A 63 7.22 -1.80 -12.41
C LEU A 63 6.39 -0.64 -11.85
N LEU A 64 5.75 -0.88 -10.70
CA LEU A 64 4.92 0.12 -10.02
C LEU A 64 5.57 0.61 -8.72
N TRP A 65 5.53 1.91 -8.47
CA TRP A 65 6.07 2.48 -7.22
C TRP A 65 5.25 2.08 -5.99
N GLN A 66 5.93 1.88 -4.86
CA GLN A 66 5.36 1.51 -3.57
C GLN A 66 6.05 2.25 -2.42
N ILE A 67 5.35 2.33 -1.29
CA ILE A 67 5.83 2.87 0.00
C ILE A 67 5.33 1.96 1.14
N PRO A 68 6.13 1.67 2.18
CA PRO A 68 5.71 0.83 3.30
C PRO A 68 4.93 1.63 4.35
N LEU A 69 3.94 2.42 3.91
CA LEU A 69 3.17 3.33 4.76
C LEU A 69 1.69 3.31 4.40
N ILE A 70 0.82 3.38 5.42
CA ILE A 70 -0.61 3.69 5.24
C ILE A 70 -0.80 5.17 5.50
N LYS A 71 -1.23 5.89 4.46
CA LYS A 71 -1.39 7.35 4.51
C LYS A 71 -2.50 7.76 5.48
N MET A 72 -2.18 8.70 6.37
CA MET A 72 -3.12 9.20 7.39
C MET A 72 -3.40 10.70 7.27
N ARG A 73 -2.75 11.36 6.29
CA ARG A 73 -2.97 12.77 5.96
C ARG A 73 -3.12 12.96 4.44
N PRO A 74 -4.23 13.54 3.95
CA PRO A 74 -5.43 13.94 4.72
C PRO A 74 -6.08 12.75 5.46
N HIS A 75 -7.02 13.03 6.36
CA HIS A 75 -7.69 11.97 7.14
C HIS A 75 -8.22 10.89 6.19
N PRO A 76 -7.89 9.60 6.40
CA PRO A 76 -8.18 8.58 5.42
C PRO A 76 -9.69 8.36 5.28
N VAL A 77 -10.11 8.09 4.06
CA VAL A 77 -11.48 7.74 3.67
C VAL A 77 -11.46 6.49 2.79
N GLY A 78 -12.64 5.90 2.54
CA GLY A 78 -12.77 4.74 1.66
C GLY A 78 -11.89 3.56 2.08
N GLN A 79 -11.22 2.93 1.13
CA GLN A 79 -10.38 1.76 1.37
C GLN A 79 -9.20 2.04 2.29
N THR A 80 -8.52 3.18 2.13
CA THR A 80 -7.40 3.56 3.02
C THR A 80 -7.82 3.64 4.49
N ARG A 81 -9.06 4.09 4.75
CA ARG A 81 -9.61 4.09 6.11
C ARG A 81 -9.87 2.68 6.62
N ALA A 82 -10.51 1.83 5.81
CA ALA A 82 -10.77 0.44 6.19
C ALA A 82 -9.47 -0.33 6.46
N ASP A 83 -8.45 -0.09 5.65
CA ASP A 83 -7.12 -0.70 5.79
C ASP A 83 -6.42 -0.23 7.06
N ALA A 84 -6.47 1.08 7.37
CA ALA A 84 -5.92 1.61 8.61
C ALA A 84 -6.62 1.03 9.84
N ASP A 85 -7.96 0.96 9.82
CA ASP A 85 -8.76 0.42 10.92
C ASP A 85 -8.49 -1.09 11.11
N ALA A 86 -8.36 -1.85 10.02
CA ALA A 86 -7.99 -3.27 10.06
C ALA A 86 -6.58 -3.48 10.62
N ALA A 87 -5.59 -2.71 10.16
CA ALA A 87 -4.21 -2.82 10.63
C ALA A 87 -4.09 -2.55 12.14
N ILE A 88 -4.85 -1.59 12.66
CA ILE A 88 -4.92 -1.29 14.10
C ILE A 88 -5.63 -2.42 14.85
N ARG A 89 -6.82 -2.83 14.39
CA ARG A 89 -7.64 -3.87 15.02
C ARG A 89 -6.92 -5.22 15.11
N GLU A 90 -6.13 -5.55 14.10
CA GLU A 90 -5.43 -6.83 13.97
C GLU A 90 -3.97 -6.80 14.44
N GLY A 91 -3.50 -5.64 14.93
CA GLY A 91 -2.15 -5.50 15.47
C GLY A 91 -1.05 -5.73 14.44
N ARG A 92 -1.19 -5.21 13.22
CA ARG A 92 -0.25 -5.40 12.09
C ARG A 92 0.80 -4.30 11.94
N LEU A 93 0.97 -3.46 12.96
CA LEU A 93 1.71 -2.19 12.87
C LEU A 93 2.89 -2.18 13.83
N ILE A 94 3.96 -1.48 13.45
CA ILE A 94 5.01 -1.08 14.39
C ILE A 94 4.34 -0.23 15.49
N ARG A 95 4.76 -0.42 16.74
CA ARG A 95 4.18 0.26 17.90
C ARG A 95 5.21 1.13 18.62
N GLU A 96 4.72 2.04 19.45
CA GLU A 96 5.52 2.84 20.38
C GLU A 96 4.83 2.89 21.75
N VAL A 97 5.61 3.20 22.77
CA VAL A 97 5.09 3.52 24.11
C VAL A 97 4.88 5.03 24.19
N SER A 98 3.65 5.45 24.44
CA SER A 98 3.29 6.85 24.65
C SER A 98 3.90 7.40 25.95
N ALA A 99 3.93 8.73 26.10
CA ALA A 99 4.41 9.38 27.32
C ALA A 99 3.62 8.98 28.59
N ASP A 100 2.37 8.54 28.45
CA ASP A 100 1.52 8.04 29.54
C ASP A 100 1.68 6.52 29.78
N GLY A 101 2.63 5.87 29.12
CA GLY A 101 2.90 4.43 29.23
C GLY A 101 2.00 3.55 28.37
N THR A 102 1.05 4.11 27.60
CA THR A 102 0.17 3.32 26.74
C THR A 102 0.85 2.90 25.45
N VAL A 103 0.70 1.63 25.06
CA VAL A 103 1.19 1.13 23.78
C VAL A 103 0.21 1.53 22.67
N ARG A 104 0.72 2.16 21.61
CA ARG A 104 -0.08 2.61 20.46
C ARG A 104 0.66 2.37 19.13
N PRO A 105 -0.03 2.44 17.98
CA PRO A 105 0.63 2.40 16.68
C PRO A 105 1.64 3.54 16.52
N TYR A 106 2.82 3.21 15.98
CA TYR A 106 3.81 4.19 15.56
C TYR A 106 3.21 5.10 14.47
N ARG A 107 3.53 6.39 14.56
CA ARG A 107 3.16 7.41 13.60
C ARG A 107 4.44 7.97 13.00
N ASN A 108 4.58 7.88 11.68
CA ASN A 108 5.75 8.38 10.97
C ASN A 108 6.10 9.81 11.41
N ARG A 109 7.30 9.95 11.99
CA ARG A 109 7.86 11.21 12.51
C ARG A 109 8.53 12.06 11.42
N GLY A 110 8.86 11.45 10.27
CA GLY A 110 9.50 12.12 9.14
C GLY A 110 8.58 13.12 8.42
N TRP A 111 9.17 14.02 7.63
CA TRP A 111 8.43 15.04 6.88
C TRP A 111 7.67 14.46 5.67
N TRP A 112 8.16 13.37 5.10
CA TRP A 112 7.55 12.70 3.96
C TRP A 112 6.55 11.66 4.45
N PHE A 113 5.30 11.72 3.99
CA PHE A 113 4.16 10.91 4.50
C PHE A 113 3.91 11.02 6.02
N PRO A 114 3.80 12.23 6.58
CA PRO A 114 3.89 12.41 8.01
C PRO A 114 2.62 11.94 8.73
N LEU A 115 2.78 11.31 9.91
CA LEU A 115 1.73 10.62 10.70
C LEU A 115 1.16 9.33 10.10
N SER A 116 1.70 8.86 8.98
CA SER A 116 1.33 7.57 8.40
C SER A 116 1.59 6.42 9.37
N LEU A 117 0.79 5.36 9.27
CA LEU A 117 1.05 4.11 9.98
C LEU A 117 2.08 3.29 9.20
N MET A 118 2.85 2.47 9.91
CA MET A 118 3.85 1.61 9.30
C MET A 118 3.51 0.14 9.58
N PRO A 119 3.11 -0.65 8.56
CA PRO A 119 2.96 -2.09 8.69
C PRO A 119 4.26 -2.71 9.22
N ASP A 120 4.13 -3.64 10.16
CA ASP A 120 5.28 -4.33 10.71
C ASP A 120 5.65 -5.53 9.83
N LEU A 121 6.56 -5.28 8.89
CA LEU A 121 7.00 -6.29 7.94
C LEU A 121 8.01 -7.30 8.54
N THR A 122 8.32 -7.20 9.83
CA THR A 122 9.10 -8.23 10.55
C THR A 122 8.26 -9.47 10.86
N ASP A 123 6.94 -9.31 10.96
CA ASP A 123 5.98 -10.41 11.14
C ASP A 123 5.48 -10.94 9.79
N ALA A 124 5.56 -12.26 9.61
CA ALA A 124 5.15 -12.92 8.38
C ALA A 124 3.65 -12.74 8.09
N HIS A 125 2.81 -12.68 9.12
CA HIS A 125 1.36 -12.52 8.92
C HIS A 125 1.00 -11.08 8.51
N ALA A 126 1.63 -10.07 9.10
CA ALA A 126 1.49 -8.67 8.69
C ALA A 126 2.07 -8.43 7.29
N ALA A 127 3.21 -9.03 6.95
CA ALA A 127 3.77 -8.97 5.61
C ALA A 127 2.84 -9.63 4.56
N ALA A 128 2.28 -10.80 4.87
CA ALA A 128 1.29 -11.46 4.01
C ALA A 128 0.03 -10.62 3.83
N TRP A 129 -0.48 -10.02 4.91
CA TRP A 129 -1.63 -9.11 4.85
C TRP A 129 -1.36 -7.87 3.98
N TRP A 130 -0.18 -7.26 4.14
CA TRP A 130 0.22 -6.07 3.38
C TRP A 130 0.36 -6.36 1.88
N THR A 131 1.03 -7.46 1.55
CA THR A 131 1.31 -7.85 0.16
C THR A 131 0.09 -8.42 -0.55
N ALA A 132 -0.84 -9.05 0.17
CA ALA A 132 -2.10 -9.54 -0.40
C ALA A 132 -2.90 -8.43 -1.11
N LYS A 133 -2.80 -7.18 -0.65
CA LYS A 133 -3.47 -6.02 -1.27
C LYS A 133 -2.93 -5.64 -2.65
N ARG A 134 -1.72 -6.10 -3.00
CA ARG A 134 -1.08 -5.87 -4.30
C ARG A 134 -1.15 -7.12 -5.20
N ARG A 135 -1.67 -8.23 -4.69
CA ARG A 135 -1.60 -9.54 -5.35
C ARG A 135 -2.23 -9.51 -6.74
N TYR A 136 -3.39 -8.87 -6.88
CA TYR A 136 -4.09 -8.76 -8.16
C TYR A 136 -3.26 -8.04 -9.23
N LEU A 137 -2.43 -7.06 -8.86
CA LEU A 137 -1.56 -6.35 -9.81
C LEU A 137 -0.59 -7.32 -10.49
N VAL A 138 -0.08 -8.31 -9.76
CA VAL A 138 0.87 -9.29 -10.29
C VAL A 138 0.13 -10.47 -10.93
N GLU A 139 -0.74 -11.12 -10.17
CA GLU A 139 -1.33 -12.41 -10.56
C GLU A 139 -2.44 -12.29 -11.60
N GLU A 140 -3.17 -11.17 -11.58
CA GLU A 140 -4.32 -10.98 -12.48
C GLU A 140 -3.97 -9.99 -13.60
N MET A 141 -3.18 -8.95 -13.32
CA MET A 141 -2.85 -7.92 -14.31
C MET A 141 -1.49 -8.08 -15.00
N GLY A 142 -0.55 -8.82 -14.42
CA GLY A 142 0.77 -9.07 -15.02
C GLY A 142 1.83 -8.01 -14.73
N VAL A 143 1.70 -7.20 -13.67
CA VAL A 143 2.78 -6.28 -13.25
C VAL A 143 4.04 -7.10 -12.88
N ASP A 144 5.18 -6.73 -13.48
CA ASP A 144 6.43 -7.50 -13.38
C ASP A 144 7.24 -7.23 -12.11
N GLY A 145 6.96 -6.12 -11.42
CA GLY A 145 7.64 -5.81 -10.17
C GLY A 145 7.21 -4.51 -9.52
N PHE A 146 7.92 -4.17 -8.45
CA PHE A 146 7.66 -2.96 -7.67
C PHE A 146 8.95 -2.17 -7.46
N LYS A 147 8.87 -0.85 -7.60
CA LYS A 147 9.89 0.07 -7.07
C LYS A 147 9.53 0.34 -5.60
N THR A 148 10.12 -0.41 -4.69
CA THR A 148 9.91 -0.26 -3.23
C THR A 148 10.75 0.88 -2.70
N ASP A 149 10.16 2.05 -2.58
CA ASP A 149 10.81 3.29 -2.15
C ASP A 149 10.60 3.54 -0.64
N GLY A 150 11.43 4.42 -0.08
CA GLY A 150 11.45 4.72 1.34
C GLY A 150 11.83 3.53 2.23
N GLY A 151 11.27 3.50 3.44
CA GLY A 151 11.57 2.49 4.46
C GLY A 151 12.38 3.01 5.65
N GLU A 152 12.98 4.20 5.54
CA GLU A 152 13.76 4.85 6.60
C GLU A 152 12.88 5.57 7.63
N HIS A 153 11.59 5.22 7.72
CA HIS A 153 10.58 5.97 8.47
C HIS A 153 10.48 5.61 9.94
N ALA A 154 11.04 4.48 10.39
CA ALA A 154 10.94 4.03 11.77
C ALA A 154 12.00 4.73 12.64
N TRP A 155 11.60 5.78 13.37
CA TRP A 155 12.49 6.56 14.23
C TRP A 155 12.10 6.40 15.69
N GLY A 156 13.00 5.86 16.51
CA GLY A 156 12.83 5.65 17.96
C GLY A 156 13.54 4.36 18.38
N SER A 157 14.35 4.42 19.43
CA SER A 157 15.04 3.24 19.99
C SER A 157 14.14 2.41 20.93
N ASP A 158 12.89 2.84 21.08
CA ASP A 158 11.86 2.29 21.95
C ASP A 158 10.66 1.79 21.15
N LEU A 159 10.80 1.70 19.83
CA LEU A 159 9.78 1.12 18.96
C LEU A 159 9.64 -0.36 19.27
N LEU A 160 8.42 -0.87 19.18
CA LEU A 160 8.09 -2.26 19.50
C LEU A 160 7.68 -2.98 18.22
N TYR A 161 8.48 -3.97 17.83
CA TYR A 161 8.23 -4.82 16.67
C TYR A 161 7.54 -6.13 17.08
N LEU A 162 6.78 -6.72 16.16
CA LEU A 162 6.03 -7.97 16.37
C LEU A 162 6.94 -9.20 16.48
N ASP A 163 8.15 -9.13 15.92
CA ASP A 163 9.19 -10.15 16.07
C ASP A 163 9.90 -10.13 17.45
N GLY A 164 9.55 -9.17 18.31
CA GLY A 164 10.10 -9.00 19.65
C GLY A 164 11.31 -8.07 19.75
N ARG A 165 11.78 -7.45 18.66
CA ARG A 165 12.85 -6.44 18.71
C ARG A 165 12.32 -5.10 19.27
N SER A 166 13.23 -4.38 19.94
CA SER A 166 13.04 -3.01 20.43
C SER A 166 14.28 -2.16 20.23
#